data_AF-A0A2V8Q378-F1
#
_entry.id   AF-A0A2V8Q378-F1
#
_cell.length_a   1.000
_cell.length_b   1.000
_cell.length_c   1.000
_cell.angle_alpha   90.00
_cell.angle_beta   90.00
_cell.angle_gamma   90.00
#
_symmetry.space_group_name_H-M   'P 1'
#
loop_
_entity.id
_entity.type
_entity.pdbx_description
1 polymer ?
#
loop_
_entity_poly.entity_id
_entity_poly.type
_entity_poly.pdbx_seq_one_letter_code
_entity_poly.pdbx_strand_id
1 'polypeptide(L)'
;MLSAFELAQRHLLRETIKIESAADVLPLLADIANKSQEHFICITLNGASELIEKRIVTIGLLDKSLAHPRDVFADVITDRAAAVIFAQPSFR
;
A
#
# COMPACT_ATOMS: atom_id res chain seq x y z
N MET A 1 32.81 -5.56 8.49
CA MET A 1 32.05 -4.97 9.61
C MET A 1 31.23 -3.75 9.17
N LEU A 2 31.83 -2.79 8.45
CA LEU A 2 31.13 -1.59 7.94
C LEU A 2 29.89 -1.89 7.07
N SER A 3 29.95 -2.92 6.21
CA SER A 3 28.82 -3.32 5.35
C SER A 3 27.61 -3.87 6.13
N ALA A 4 27.85 -4.54 7.26
CA ALA A 4 26.77 -5.02 8.12
C ALA A 4 26.10 -3.85 8.87
N PHE A 5 26.90 -2.84 9.23
CA PHE A 5 26.42 -1.62 9.86
C PHE A 5 25.60 -0.76 8.89
N GLU A 6 26.06 -0.55 7.65
CA GLU A 6 25.26 0.17 6.64
C GLU A 6 23.94 -0.53 6.30
N LEU A 7 23.94 -1.88 6.22
CA LEU A 7 22.71 -2.65 5.98
C LEU A 7 21.71 -2.49 7.13
N ALA A 8 22.22 -2.55 8.37
CA ALA A 8 21.42 -2.30 9.57
C ALA A 8 20.88 -0.87 9.58
N GLN A 9 21.72 0.12 9.28
CA GLN A 9 21.33 1.53 9.25
C GLN A 9 20.27 1.82 8.18
N ARG A 10 20.37 1.21 6.99
CA ARG A 10 19.33 1.31 5.94
C ARG A 10 18.00 0.69 6.36
N HIS A 11 18.01 -0.35 7.21
CA HIS A 11 16.79 -0.94 7.77
C HIS A 11 16.24 -0.12 8.94
N LEU A 12 17.11 0.46 9.77
CA LEU A 12 16.74 1.24 10.96
C LEU A 12 16.29 2.68 10.64
N LEU A 13 16.73 3.26 9.52
CA LEU A 13 16.41 4.64 9.14
C LEU A 13 15.24 4.76 8.15
N ARG A 14 14.62 3.65 7.73
CA ARG A 14 13.35 3.76 7.02
C ARG A 14 12.30 4.17 8.03
N GLU A 15 11.77 5.38 7.89
CA GLU A 15 10.57 5.79 8.61
C GLU A 15 9.46 4.78 8.29
N THR A 16 9.15 3.91 9.25
CA THR A 16 8.06 2.96 9.12
C THR A 16 6.75 3.69 9.37
N ILE A 17 5.89 3.73 8.35
CA ILE A 17 4.55 4.29 8.47
C ILE A 17 3.68 3.25 9.16
N LYS A 18 3.35 3.48 10.42
CA LYS A 18 2.46 2.60 11.18
C LYS A 18 1.01 2.98 10.94
N ILE A 19 0.16 1.99 10.69
CA ILE A 19 -1.27 2.17 10.46
C ILE A 19 -2.03 1.52 11.61
N GLU A 20 -2.60 2.32 12.50
CA GLU A 20 -3.39 1.84 13.63
C GLU A 20 -4.90 2.06 13.40
N SER A 21 -5.24 2.97 12.49
CA SER A 21 -6.61 3.34 12.16
C SER A 21 -6.78 3.63 10.67
N ALA A 22 -8.03 3.66 10.22
CA ALA A 22 -8.36 4.06 8.84
C ALA A 22 -7.93 5.51 8.54
N ALA A 23 -7.83 6.38 9.55
CA ALA A 23 -7.40 7.76 9.38
C ALA A 23 -5.92 7.86 8.98
N ASP A 24 -5.08 6.92 9.43
CA ASP A 24 -3.64 6.90 9.11
C ASP A 24 -3.37 6.57 7.64
N VAL A 25 -4.37 6.03 6.94
CA VAL A 25 -4.31 5.74 5.50
C VAL A 25 -4.56 7.01 4.67
N LEU A 26 -5.26 8.01 5.20
CA LEU A 26 -5.66 9.21 4.44
C LEU A 26 -4.46 9.98 3.84
N PRO A 27 -3.35 10.22 4.57
CA PRO A 27 -2.17 10.86 4.00
C PRO A 27 -1.58 10.07 2.83
N LEU A 28 -1.68 8.73 2.86
CA LEU A 28 -1.20 7.86 1.78
C LEU A 28 -2.05 7.96 0.51
N LEU A 29 -3.25 8.53 0.58
CA LEU A 29 -4.18 8.67 -0.54
C LEU A 29 -4.23 10.12 -1.08
N ALA A 30 -3.55 11.07 -0.44
CA ALA A 30 -3.66 12.49 -0.76
C ALA A 30 -3.23 12.85 -2.20
N ASP A 31 -2.28 12.11 -2.75
CA ASP A 31 -1.75 12.26 -4.13
C ASP A 31 -2.76 11.88 -5.23
N ILE A 32 -3.79 11.11 -4.87
CA ILE A 32 -4.79 10.59 -5.79
C ILE A 32 -6.21 11.02 -5.44
N ALA A 33 -6.43 11.59 -4.25
CA ALA A 33 -7.74 12.10 -3.82
C ALA A 33 -8.32 13.17 -4.77
N ASN A 34 -7.47 13.98 -5.42
CA ASN A 34 -7.89 15.05 -6.32
C ASN A 34 -7.91 14.65 -7.81
N LYS A 35 -7.69 13.37 -8.14
CA LYS A 35 -7.72 12.92 -9.52
C LYS A 35 -9.17 12.63 -9.94
N SER A 36 -9.53 13.04 -11.15
CA SER A 36 -10.87 12.86 -11.71
C SER A 36 -11.19 11.40 -12.10
N GLN A 37 -10.17 10.54 -12.13
CA GLN A 37 -10.30 9.12 -12.46
C GLN A 37 -10.38 8.29 -11.18
N GLU A 38 -11.21 7.25 -11.19
CA GLU A 38 -11.27 6.29 -10.09
C GLU A 38 -9.95 5.52 -9.97
N HIS A 39 -9.42 5.42 -8.75
CA HIS A 39 -8.21 4.65 -8.45
C HIS A 39 -8.57 3.57 -7.45
N PHE A 40 -8.21 2.33 -7.74
CA PHE A 40 -8.26 1.23 -6.78
C PHE A 40 -6.86 0.96 -6.25
N ILE A 41 -6.66 1.06 -4.94
CA ILE A 41 -5.34 0.97 -4.31
C ILE A 41 -5.31 -0.23 -3.36
N CYS A 42 -4.20 -0.95 -3.39
CA CYS A 42 -3.85 -2.01 -2.47
C CYS A 42 -2.68 -1.55 -1.60
N ILE A 43 -2.84 -1.65 -0.29
CA ILE A 43 -1.83 -1.31 0.70
C ILE A 43 -1.50 -2.56 1.49
N THR A 44 -0.24 -2.99 1.48
CA THR A 44 0.23 -4.19 2.19
C THR A 44 0.90 -3.80 3.49
N LEU A 45 0.61 -4.56 4.55
CA LEU A 45 1.11 -4.31 5.91
C LEU A 45 1.87 -5.53 6.44
N ASN A 46 2.90 -5.28 7.24
CA ASN A 46 3.61 -6.33 7.96
C ASN A 46 2.91 -6.69 9.30
N GLY A 47 3.47 -7.64 10.05
CA GLY A 47 2.90 -8.10 11.33
C GLY A 47 2.90 -7.04 12.46
N ALA A 48 3.58 -5.92 12.28
CA ALA A 48 3.59 -4.79 13.21
C ALA A 48 2.63 -3.65 12.78
N SER A 49 1.78 -3.92 11.78
CA SER A 49 0.90 -2.94 11.12
C SER A 49 1.66 -1.78 10.48
N GLU A 50 2.88 -2.04 9.99
CA GLU A 50 3.66 -1.06 9.25
C GLU A 50 3.47 -1.25 7.75
N LEU A 51 3.42 -0.14 7.01
CA LEU A 51 3.35 -0.11 5.56
C LEU A 51 4.54 -0.86 4.94
N ILE A 52 4.23 -1.88 4.13
CA ILE A 52 5.20 -2.52 3.23
C ILE A 52 5.22 -1.76 1.91
N GLU A 53 4.07 -1.66 1.24
CA GLU A 53 3.96 -1.05 -0.08
C GLU A 53 2.54 -0.50 -0.34
N LYS A 54 2.45 0.54 -1.19
CA LYS A 54 1.20 1.10 -1.72
C LYS A 54 1.20 0.93 -3.24
N ARG A 55 0.26 0.15 -3.77
CA ARG A 55 0.16 -0.15 -5.19
C ARG A 55 -1.18 0.29 -5.77
N ILE A 56 -1.15 1.04 -6.88
CA ILE A 56 -2.35 1.31 -7.66
C ILE A 56 -2.64 0.05 -8.48
N VAL A 57 -3.77 -0.59 -8.20
CA VAL A 57 -4.20 -1.82 -8.84
C VAL A 57 -4.85 -1.50 -10.19
N THR A 58 -5.74 -0.49 -10.23
CA THR A 58 -6.38 -0.02 -11.46
C THR A 58 -6.58 1.49 -11.45
N ILE A 59 -6.67 2.06 -12.65
CA ILE A 59 -7.04 3.45 -12.92
C ILE A 59 -8.18 3.44 -13.94
N GLY A 60 -9.32 4.06 -13.63
CA GLY A 60 -10.51 4.11 -14.49
C GLY A 60 -11.75 3.44 -13.88
N LEU A 61 -12.86 3.48 -14.62
CA LEU A 61 -14.16 2.93 -14.20
C LEU A 61 -14.00 1.46 -13.76
N LEU A 62 -14.45 1.16 -12.54
CA LEU A 62 -14.39 -0.16 -11.92
C LEU A 62 -15.37 -1.15 -12.61
N ASP A 63 -15.20 -1.40 -13.91
CA ASP A 63 -15.83 -2.54 -14.55
C ASP A 63 -15.22 -3.80 -13.95
N LYS A 64 -16.08 -4.73 -13.53
CA LYS A 64 -15.82 -5.91 -12.68
C LYS A 64 -14.68 -6.86 -13.13
N SER A 65 -13.94 -6.55 -14.20
CA SER A 65 -12.88 -7.38 -14.78
C SER A 65 -11.47 -6.76 -14.83
N LEU A 66 -11.28 -5.50 -14.41
CA LEU A 66 -9.95 -4.86 -14.57
C LEU A 66 -8.88 -5.40 -13.61
N ALA A 67 -9.28 -5.94 -12.45
CA ALA A 67 -8.36 -6.54 -11.49
C ALA A 67 -8.85 -7.92 -11.08
N HIS A 68 -8.29 -8.98 -11.68
CA HIS A 68 -8.62 -10.33 -11.27
C HIS A 68 -8.06 -10.57 -9.86
N PRO A 69 -8.83 -11.14 -8.90
CA PRO A 69 -8.37 -11.32 -7.51
C PRO A 69 -7.00 -11.99 -7.39
N ARG A 70 -6.74 -13.03 -8.20
CA ARG A 70 -5.43 -13.70 -8.26
C ARG A 70 -4.25 -12.74 -8.46
N ASP A 71 -4.42 -11.73 -9.32
CA ASP A 71 -3.33 -10.83 -9.68
C ASP A 71 -3.11 -9.82 -8.55
N VAL A 72 -4.20 -9.34 -7.94
CA VAL A 72 -4.14 -8.45 -6.75
C VAL A 72 -3.50 -9.17 -5.56
N PHE A 73 -3.91 -10.40 -5.28
CA PHE A 73 -3.40 -11.17 -4.14
C PHE A 73 -1.98 -11.72 -4.40
N ALA A 74 -1.55 -11.89 -5.65
CA ALA A 74 -0.19 -12.32 -5.95
C ALA A 74 0.86 -11.35 -5.39
N ASP A 75 0.61 -10.04 -5.53
CA ASP A 75 1.48 -9.00 -4.96
C ASP A 75 1.49 -9.05 -3.43
N VAL A 76 0.31 -9.17 -2.81
CA VAL A 76 0.17 -9.28 -1.34
C VAL A 76 0.94 -10.49 -0.79
N ILE A 77 0.87 -11.63 -1.49
CA ILE A 77 1.59 -12.85 -1.12
C ILE A 77 3.10 -12.67 -1.31
N THR A 78 3.52 -12.02 -2.40
CA THR A 78 4.93 -11.74 -2.71
C THR A 78 5.56 -10.84 -1.65
N ASP A 79 4.81 -9.84 -1.19
CA ASP A 79 5.19 -8.93 -0.11
C ASP A 79 5.27 -9.62 1.27
N ARG A 80 4.77 -10.85 1.39
CA ARG A 80 4.60 -11.57 2.66
C ARG A 80 3.81 -10.75 3.68
N ALA A 81 2.78 -10.06 3.19
CA ALA A 81 1.97 -9.18 4.00
C ALA A 81 1.19 -9.97 5.07
N ALA A 82 1.14 -9.44 6.28
CA ALA A 82 0.27 -9.95 7.33
C ALA A 82 -1.17 -9.45 7.19
N ALA A 83 -1.35 -8.27 6.59
CA ALA A 83 -2.65 -7.68 6.31
C ALA A 83 -2.64 -6.85 5.02
N VAL A 84 -3.82 -6.62 4.45
CA VAL A 84 -4.03 -5.80 3.26
C VAL A 84 -5.20 -4.84 3.48
N ILE A 85 -5.05 -3.60 3.02
CA ILE A 85 -6.09 -2.58 3.00
C ILE A 85 -6.38 -2.25 1.53
N PHE A 86 -7.67 -2.28 1.16
CA PHE A 86 -8.14 -1.79 -0.13
C PHE A 86 -8.81 -0.44 0.06
N ALA A 87 -8.42 0.54 -0.77
CA ALA A 87 -8.97 1.88 -0.73
C ALA A 87 -9.38 2.35 -2.12
N GLN A 88 -10.47 3.11 -2.18
CA GLN A 88 -10.90 3.85 -3.34
C GLN A 88 -11.30 5.25 -2.88
N PRO A 89 -10.48 6.29 -3.15
CA PRO A 89 -10.83 7.66 -2.84
C PRO A 89 -12.06 8.05 -3.67
N SER A 90 -13.16 8.37 -3.00
CA SER A 90 -14.35 8.92 -3.65
C SER A 90 -14.17 10.42 -3.86
N PHE A 91 -14.32 10.87 -5.10
CA PHE A 91 -14.38 12.29 -5.43
C PHE A 91 -15.71 12.86 -4.91
N ARG A 92 -15.69 13.56 -3.77
CA ARG A 92 -16.85 14.26 -3.22
C ARG A 92 -16.47 15.66 -2.77
#